data_AF-A0A936K3E2-F1
#
_entry.id   AF-A0A936K3E2-F1
#
_cell.length_a   1.000
_cell.length_b   1.000
_cell.length_c   1.000
_cell.angle_alpha   90.00
_cell.angle_beta   90.00
_cell.angle_gamma   90.00
#
_symmetry.space_group_name_H-M   'P 1'
#
loop_
_entity.id
_entity.type
_entity.pdbx_description
1 polymer ?
#
loop_
_entity_poly.entity_id
_entity_poly.type
_entity_poly.pdbx_seq_one_letter_code
_entity_poly.pdbx_strand_id
1 'polypeptide(L)'
;MKGTIRVKFRPDIEGAGGERPAAGGVPPIGKAQVSRSIRPGKAGTIRLLKRFGPALYLVRYRYDTTGLYRYTTVELLIDSAPTTRGRRLDKLFTVQIALHEQRLQDAVKQHGGKWNSKVRRWILSGRAIQKLQLIDRVDPPNRKTHPSTLTQQHTQAPVRIQR
;
A
#
# COMPACT_ATOMS: atom_id res chain seq x y z
N MET A 1 12.79 -24.32 18.03
CA MET A 1 14.11 -24.00 17.43
C MET A 1 14.08 -22.57 16.90
N LYS A 2 14.79 -21.63 17.54
CA LYS A 2 14.84 -20.21 17.12
C LYS A 2 15.92 -20.06 16.04
N GLY A 3 15.50 -19.96 14.77
CA GLY A 3 16.41 -19.75 13.65
C GLY A 3 16.86 -18.28 13.58
N THR A 4 18.11 -18.00 13.96
CA THR A 4 18.73 -16.69 13.75
C THR A 4 19.02 -16.49 12.28
N ILE A 5 18.20 -15.70 11.59
CA ILE A 5 18.42 -15.34 10.18
C ILE A 5 19.57 -14.32 10.11
N ARG A 6 20.80 -14.79 9.85
CA ARG A 6 21.94 -13.93 9.53
C ARG A 6 21.77 -13.37 8.13
N VAL A 7 21.47 -12.08 8.04
CA VAL A 7 21.29 -11.35 6.78
C VAL A 7 22.66 -11.01 6.19
N LYS A 8 23.06 -11.66 5.09
CA LYS A 8 24.19 -11.19 4.27
C LYS A 8 23.71 -10.04 3.37
N PHE A 9 24.01 -8.81 3.79
CA PHE A 9 23.95 -7.63 2.93
C PHE A 9 25.08 -7.73 1.90
N ARG A 10 24.75 -7.79 0.60
CA ARG A 10 25.70 -7.52 -0.48
C ARG A 10 25.28 -6.19 -1.12
N PRO A 11 26.09 -5.13 -1.00
CA PRO A 11 25.95 -3.95 -1.81
C PRO A 11 26.64 -4.25 -3.15
N ASP A 12 25.84 -4.49 -4.17
CA ASP A 12 26.29 -4.46 -5.55
C ASP A 12 26.54 -2.97 -5.88
N ILE A 13 27.69 -2.44 -5.45
CA ILE A 13 28.34 -1.23 -5.96
C ILE A 13 29.84 -1.56 -6.01
N GLU A 14 30.29 -2.01 -7.18
CA GLU A 14 31.72 -2.03 -7.51
C GLU A 14 32.24 -0.58 -7.52
N GLY A 15 33.37 -0.36 -6.85
CA GLY A 15 34.11 0.91 -6.91
C GLY A 15 34.03 1.77 -5.66
N ALA A 16 34.56 1.29 -4.53
CA ALA A 16 35.35 2.09 -3.59
C ALA A 16 35.84 1.16 -2.46
N GLY A 17 37.16 0.98 -2.37
CA GLY A 17 37.78 0.39 -1.19
C GLY A 17 37.42 1.23 0.03
N GLY A 18 36.62 0.67 0.92
CA GLY A 18 36.21 1.30 2.16
C GLY A 18 35.84 0.19 3.14
N GLU A 19 36.67 0.04 4.16
CA GLU A 19 36.43 -0.82 5.31
C GLU A 19 34.97 -0.80 5.76
N ARG A 20 34.45 -1.98 6.12
CA ARG A 20 33.20 -2.02 6.89
C ARG A 20 33.42 -1.21 8.16
N PRO A 21 32.57 -0.20 8.48
CA PRO A 21 32.67 0.46 9.76
C PRO A 21 32.44 -0.58 10.87
N ALA A 22 33.43 -0.72 11.74
CA ALA A 22 33.40 -1.57 12.92
C ALA A 22 32.30 -1.08 13.87
N ALA A 23 31.38 -1.97 14.25
CA ALA A 23 30.49 -1.92 15.42
C ALA A 23 29.80 -0.58 15.82
N GLY A 24 29.72 0.41 14.92
CA GLY A 24 29.02 1.69 15.08
C GLY A 24 27.80 1.73 14.16
N GLY A 25 26.61 1.74 14.77
CA GLY A 25 25.33 1.44 14.12
C GLY A 25 25.03 2.28 12.87
N VAL A 26 24.26 1.67 11.97
CA VAL A 26 23.58 2.36 10.85
C VAL A 26 23.10 3.74 11.34
N PRO A 27 23.50 4.85 10.69
CA PRO A 27 23.14 6.17 11.17
C PRO A 27 21.62 6.30 11.31
N PRO A 28 21.15 7.03 12.33
CA PRO A 28 19.74 7.10 12.63
C PRO A 28 18.97 7.68 11.44
N ILE A 29 17.93 6.96 11.00
CA ILE A 29 17.08 7.31 9.86
C ILE A 29 16.25 8.58 10.08
N GLY A 30 16.25 9.16 11.29
CA GLY A 30 15.30 10.19 11.74
C GLY A 30 15.21 11.46 10.89
N LYS A 31 16.23 11.76 10.06
CA LYS A 31 16.20 12.90 9.12
C LYS A 31 16.16 12.50 7.64
N ALA A 32 16.01 11.21 7.32
CA ALA A 32 16.12 10.72 5.95
C ALA A 32 14.88 11.01 5.10
N GLN A 33 15.10 11.63 3.94
CA GLN A 33 14.09 12.01 2.96
C GLN A 33 13.81 10.86 1.98
N VAL A 34 12.55 10.65 1.61
CA VAL A 34 12.17 9.63 0.63
C VAL A 34 12.51 10.14 -0.77
N SER A 35 13.38 9.42 -1.48
CA SER A 35 13.68 9.71 -2.88
C SER A 35 12.76 8.96 -3.84
N ARG A 36 12.39 7.72 -3.49
CA ARG A 36 11.59 6.87 -4.37
C ARG A 36 10.76 5.85 -3.59
N SER A 37 9.50 5.69 -3.99
CA SER A 37 8.63 4.61 -3.52
C SER A 37 8.29 3.69 -4.69
N ILE A 38 8.48 2.37 -4.52
CA ILE A 38 8.29 1.38 -5.58
C ILE A 38 7.41 0.24 -5.06
N ARG A 39 6.43 -0.19 -5.88
CA ARG A 39 5.62 -1.38 -5.63
C ARG A 39 6.44 -2.67 -5.83
N PRO A 40 6.16 -3.73 -5.07
CA PRO A 40 6.84 -5.02 -5.24
C PRO A 40 6.74 -5.54 -6.68
N GLY A 41 7.77 -6.26 -7.13
CA GLY A 41 7.81 -6.88 -8.47
C GLY A 41 8.36 -5.98 -9.57
N LYS A 42 8.71 -4.72 -9.27
CA LYS A 42 9.45 -3.84 -10.19
C LYS A 42 10.97 -3.97 -10.00
N ALA A 43 11.73 -3.52 -10.99
CA ALA A 43 13.19 -3.43 -10.91
C ALA A 43 13.64 -2.76 -9.59
N GLY A 44 14.69 -3.30 -8.98
CA GLY A 44 15.16 -2.88 -7.64
C GLY A 44 14.41 -3.49 -6.46
N THR A 45 13.20 -4.04 -6.65
CA THR A 45 12.41 -4.66 -5.56
C THR A 45 12.33 -6.18 -5.61
N ILE A 46 12.81 -6.82 -6.69
CA ILE A 46 12.69 -8.27 -6.92
C ILE A 46 13.31 -9.08 -5.76
N ARG A 47 14.51 -8.71 -5.29
CA ARG A 47 15.17 -9.37 -4.16
C ARG A 47 14.40 -9.20 -2.85
N LEU A 48 13.77 -8.05 -2.65
CA LEU A 48 12.94 -7.77 -1.47
C LEU A 48 11.63 -8.56 -1.52
N LEU A 49 11.00 -8.65 -2.70
CA LEU A 49 9.82 -9.48 -2.91
C LEU A 49 10.13 -10.96 -2.66
N LYS A 50 11.27 -11.47 -3.15
CA LYS A 50 11.72 -12.84 -2.84
C LYS A 50 11.91 -13.08 -1.34
N ARG A 51 12.32 -12.05 -0.59
CA ARG A 51 12.60 -12.14 0.85
C ARG A 51 11.35 -12.03 1.72
N PHE A 52 10.47 -11.08 1.41
CA PHE A 52 9.31 -10.74 2.23
C PHE A 52 7.99 -11.28 1.68
N GLY A 53 8.00 -11.84 0.46
CA GLY A 53 6.86 -12.50 -0.14
C GLY A 53 5.66 -11.58 -0.34
N PRO A 54 4.44 -12.15 -0.35
CA PRO A 54 3.19 -11.40 -0.52
C PRO A 54 2.92 -10.34 0.56
N ALA A 55 3.56 -10.44 1.73
CA ALA A 55 3.44 -9.46 2.80
C ALA A 55 4.13 -8.13 2.47
N LEU A 56 5.03 -8.09 1.48
CA LEU A 56 5.68 -6.85 1.07
C LEU A 56 4.66 -5.91 0.40
N TYR A 57 4.34 -4.78 1.03
CA TYR A 57 3.35 -3.83 0.51
C TYR A 57 3.99 -2.70 -0.31
N LEU A 58 5.11 -2.15 0.16
CA LEU A 58 5.81 -1.05 -0.47
C LEU A 58 7.30 -1.03 -0.11
N VAL A 59 8.15 -0.59 -1.04
CA VAL A 59 9.58 -0.33 -0.80
C VAL A 59 9.82 1.17 -0.92
N ARG A 60 10.55 1.76 0.04
CA ARG A 60 11.00 3.16 -0.02
C ARG A 60 12.51 3.25 0.08
N TYR A 61 13.10 3.98 -0.87
CA TYR A 61 14.48 4.40 -0.86
C TYR A 61 14.57 5.79 -0.26
N ARG A 62 15.55 6.00 0.61
CA ARG A 62 15.74 7.26 1.32
C ARG A 62 17.21 7.63 1.31
N TYR A 63 17.48 8.92 1.41
CA TYR A 63 18.80 9.45 1.68
C TYR A 63 18.75 10.24 2.98
N ASP A 64 19.80 10.19 3.78
CA ASP A 64 19.96 11.13 4.89
C ASP A 64 20.11 12.57 4.36
N THR A 65 20.12 13.55 5.26
CA THR A 65 20.24 14.96 4.90
C THR A 65 21.58 15.30 4.26
N THR A 66 22.63 14.51 4.53
CA THR A 66 23.96 14.73 3.93
C THR A 66 24.12 14.05 2.57
N GLY A 67 23.23 13.12 2.23
CA GLY A 67 23.31 12.29 1.02
C GLY A 67 24.34 11.15 1.10
N LEU A 68 25.11 11.08 2.19
CA LEU A 68 26.17 10.10 2.39
C LEU A 68 25.63 8.70 2.75
N TYR A 69 24.36 8.61 3.18
CA TYR A 69 23.73 7.35 3.56
C TYR A 69 22.42 7.12 2.82
N ARG A 70 22.37 5.98 2.13
CA ARG A 70 21.15 5.46 1.50
C ARG A 70 20.49 4.40 2.38
N TYR A 71 19.22 4.59 2.66
CA TYR A 71 18.38 3.63 3.37
C TYR A 71 17.40 2.96 2.41
N THR A 72 17.10 1.70 2.66
CA THR A 72 16.01 0.98 2.02
C THR A 72 15.09 0.47 3.12
N THR A 73 13.85 0.96 3.13
CA THR A 73 12.82 0.57 4.09
C THR A 73 11.69 -0.13 3.38
N VAL A 74 11.01 -1.04 4.07
CA VAL A 74 9.86 -1.78 3.55
C VAL A 74 8.65 -1.55 4.44
N GLU A 75 7.48 -1.44 3.83
CA GLU A 75 6.20 -1.58 4.53
C GLU A 75 5.71 -3.01 4.34
N LEU A 76 5.33 -3.64 5.45
CA LEU A 76 4.84 -5.02 5.48
C LEU A 76 3.37 -5.03 5.93
N LEU A 77 2.56 -5.84 5.25
CA LEU A 77 1.26 -6.24 5.75
C LEU A 77 1.46 -7.33 6.81
N ILE A 78 1.21 -6.98 8.06
CA ILE A 78 1.37 -7.90 9.20
C ILE A 78 0.03 -8.43 9.74
N ASP A 79 -1.08 -7.73 9.46
CA ASP A 79 -2.42 -8.10 9.89
C ASP A 79 -3.47 -7.49 8.95
N SER A 80 -4.62 -8.15 8.84
CA SER A 80 -5.79 -7.66 8.10
C SER A 80 -7.08 -8.18 8.73
N ALA A 81 -8.00 -7.28 9.02
CA ALA A 81 -9.32 -7.61 9.54
C ALA A 81 -10.41 -6.78 8.85
N PRO A 82 -11.64 -7.32 8.70
CA PRO A 82 -12.76 -6.54 8.20
C PRO A 82 -13.05 -5.37 9.14
N THR A 83 -13.34 -4.19 8.59
CA THR A 83 -13.74 -3.03 9.38
C THR A 83 -15.12 -3.25 9.98
N THR A 84 -15.24 -3.51 11.28
CA THR A 84 -16.53 -3.83 11.92
C THR A 84 -17.29 -2.62 12.48
N ARG A 85 -16.69 -1.42 12.44
CA ARG A 85 -17.29 -0.19 13.02
C ARG A 85 -17.07 1.03 12.14
N GLY A 86 -17.99 2.00 12.28
CA GLY A 86 -17.87 3.35 11.70
C GLY A 86 -18.68 3.57 10.42
N ARG A 87 -18.79 4.84 10.03
CA ARG A 87 -19.63 5.34 8.92
C ARG A 87 -19.37 4.69 7.56
N ARG A 88 -18.25 3.96 7.38
CA ARG A 88 -17.96 3.22 6.15
C ARG A 88 -18.92 2.05 5.93
N LEU A 89 -19.44 1.43 6.99
CA LEU A 89 -20.40 0.33 6.86
C LEU A 89 -21.76 0.78 6.33
N ASP A 90 -22.09 2.05 6.56
CA ASP A 90 -23.36 2.64 6.10
C ASP A 90 -23.25 3.18 4.67
N LYS A 91 -22.03 3.29 4.13
CA LYS A 91 -21.82 3.68 2.73
C LYS A 91 -22.31 2.59 1.79
N LEU A 92 -22.86 3.03 0.67
CA LEU A 92 -23.26 2.17 -0.43
C LEU A 92 -22.08 1.91 -1.37
N PHE A 93 -21.93 0.67 -1.78
CA PHE A 93 -20.92 0.20 -2.70
C PHE A 93 -21.58 -0.56 -3.84
N THR A 94 -20.92 -0.53 -4.98
CA THR A 94 -21.30 -1.29 -6.17
C THR A 94 -20.65 -2.67 -6.12
N VAL A 95 -21.43 -3.72 -6.36
CA VAL A 95 -21.01 -5.12 -6.23
C VAL A 95 -21.33 -5.87 -7.52
N GLN A 96 -20.38 -6.68 -7.96
CA GLN A 96 -20.52 -7.59 -9.09
C GLN A 96 -21.19 -8.89 -8.67
N ILE A 97 -22.35 -9.17 -9.25
CA ILE A 97 -23.06 -10.44 -9.10
C ILE A 97 -23.53 -10.85 -10.49
N ALA A 98 -23.27 -12.08 -10.88
CA ALA A 98 -23.62 -12.57 -12.19
C ALA A 98 -25.14 -12.81 -12.30
N LEU A 99 -25.67 -12.69 -13.51
CA LEU A 99 -27.12 -12.79 -13.77
C LEU A 99 -27.70 -14.16 -13.42
N HIS A 100 -26.88 -15.23 -13.49
CA HIS A 100 -27.31 -16.58 -13.15
C HIS A 100 -27.27 -16.89 -11.64
N GLU A 101 -26.68 -16.02 -10.82
CA GLU A 101 -26.58 -16.20 -9.37
C GLU A 101 -27.89 -15.80 -8.65
N GLN A 102 -29.02 -16.40 -9.05
CA GLN A 102 -30.38 -16.10 -8.56
C GLN A 102 -30.46 -16.06 -7.02
N ARG A 103 -29.94 -17.10 -6.35
CA ARG A 103 -29.92 -17.17 -4.88
C ARG A 103 -29.19 -15.99 -4.25
N LEU A 104 -28.09 -15.57 -4.85
CA LEU A 104 -27.31 -14.44 -4.34
C LEU A 104 -28.03 -13.12 -4.59
N GLN A 105 -28.68 -12.96 -5.75
CA GLN A 105 -29.52 -11.79 -6.03
C GLN A 105 -30.68 -11.67 -5.04
N ASP A 106 -31.32 -12.77 -4.68
CA ASP A 106 -32.41 -12.77 -3.70
C ASP A 106 -31.90 -12.42 -2.29
N ALA A 107 -30.76 -12.98 -1.88
CA ALA A 107 -30.10 -12.59 -0.63
C ALA A 107 -29.75 -11.10 -0.60
N VAL A 108 -29.30 -10.54 -1.73
CA VAL A 108 -28.99 -9.13 -1.88
C VAL A 108 -30.24 -8.26 -1.75
N LYS A 109 -31.36 -8.62 -2.39
CA LYS A 109 -32.64 -7.91 -2.25
C LYS A 109 -33.10 -7.92 -0.78
N GLN A 110 -33.03 -9.07 -0.10
CA GLN A 110 -33.41 -9.22 1.31
C GLN A 110 -32.57 -8.33 2.24
N HIS A 111 -31.33 -8.01 1.87
CA HIS A 111 -30.44 -7.12 2.62
C HIS A 111 -30.49 -5.66 2.14
N GLY A 112 -31.56 -5.26 1.44
CA GLY A 112 -31.80 -3.88 0.99
C GLY A 112 -31.00 -3.48 -0.25
N GLY A 113 -30.46 -4.45 -0.99
CA GLY A 113 -29.71 -4.23 -2.21
C GLY A 113 -30.58 -3.69 -3.33
N LYS A 114 -30.04 -2.73 -4.09
CA LYS A 114 -30.73 -2.09 -5.21
C LYS A 114 -30.00 -2.40 -6.52
N TRP A 115 -30.73 -2.86 -7.53
CA TRP A 115 -30.18 -3.02 -8.86
C TRP A 115 -30.03 -1.66 -9.55
N ASN A 116 -28.85 -1.37 -10.08
CA ASN A 116 -28.61 -0.21 -10.93
C ASN A 116 -28.44 -0.66 -12.38
N SER A 117 -29.47 -0.44 -13.20
CA SER A 117 -29.52 -0.84 -14.60
C SER A 117 -28.49 -0.12 -15.48
N LYS A 118 -28.10 1.11 -15.15
CA LYS A 118 -27.15 1.91 -15.95
C LYS A 118 -25.75 1.31 -15.96
N VAL A 119 -25.31 0.82 -14.80
CA VAL A 119 -24.00 0.17 -14.65
C VAL A 119 -24.09 -1.36 -14.63
N ARG A 120 -25.30 -1.92 -14.66
CA ARG A 120 -25.58 -3.35 -14.53
C ARG A 120 -24.89 -3.98 -13.32
N ARG A 121 -25.07 -3.33 -12.16
CA ARG A 121 -24.48 -3.74 -10.89
C ARG A 121 -25.47 -3.62 -9.75
N TRP A 122 -25.22 -4.37 -8.68
CA TRP A 122 -25.96 -4.25 -7.43
C TRP A 122 -25.33 -3.20 -6.53
N ILE A 123 -26.16 -2.46 -5.78
CA ILE A 123 -25.73 -1.46 -4.81
C ILE A 123 -26.15 -1.95 -3.42
N LEU A 124 -25.20 -2.03 -2.50
CA LEU A 124 -25.40 -2.55 -1.14
C LEU A 124 -24.61 -1.73 -0.13
N SER A 125 -25.08 -1.71 1.13
CA SER A 125 -24.29 -1.14 2.22
C SER A 125 -23.06 -1.99 2.52
N GLY A 126 -21.99 -1.37 3.02
CA GLY A 126 -20.82 -2.09 3.51
C GLY A 126 -21.16 -3.16 4.56
N ARG A 127 -22.18 -2.88 5.40
CA ARG A 127 -22.71 -3.86 6.37
C ARG A 127 -23.30 -5.10 5.69
N ALA A 128 -24.14 -4.92 4.67
CA ALA A 128 -24.72 -6.03 3.92
C ALA A 128 -23.65 -6.83 3.17
N ILE A 129 -22.64 -6.14 2.61
CA ILE A 129 -21.52 -6.77 1.90
C ILE A 129 -20.71 -7.67 2.84
N GLN A 130 -20.41 -7.21 4.06
CA GLN A 130 -19.70 -8.04 5.04
C GLN A 130 -20.53 -9.25 5.45
N LYS A 131 -21.83 -9.05 5.72
CA LYS A 131 -22.73 -10.13 6.13
C LYS A 131 -22.88 -11.20 5.04
N LEU A 132 -22.91 -10.80 3.78
CA LEU A 132 -23.00 -11.70 2.62
C LEU A 132 -21.63 -12.17 2.11
N GLN A 133 -20.52 -11.79 2.77
CA GLN A 133 -19.14 -12.12 2.38
C GLN A 133 -18.80 -11.75 0.92
N LEU A 134 -19.28 -10.58 0.45
CA LEU A 134 -19.11 -10.12 -0.93
C LEU A 134 -17.95 -9.13 -1.12
N ILE A 135 -17.00 -9.09 -0.19
CA ILE A 135 -15.92 -8.08 -0.16
C ILE A 135 -15.08 -8.11 -1.45
N ASP A 136 -14.75 -9.30 -1.95
CA ASP A 136 -13.92 -9.48 -3.16
C ASP A 136 -14.65 -9.13 -4.46
N ARG A 137 -15.96 -8.87 -4.38
CA ARG A 137 -16.82 -8.53 -5.52
C ARG A 137 -17.20 -7.06 -5.55
N VAL A 138 -16.69 -6.27 -4.62
CA VAL A 138 -16.91 -4.82 -4.58
C VAL A 138 -16.08 -4.17 -5.69
N ASP A 139 -16.74 -3.34 -6.50
CA ASP A 139 -16.03 -2.55 -7.49
C ASP A 139 -15.05 -1.59 -6.80
N PRO A 140 -13.84 -1.41 -7.35
CA PRO A 140 -12.89 -0.46 -6.78
C PRO A 140 -13.52 0.94 -6.71
N PRO A 141 -13.23 1.72 -5.65
CA PRO A 141 -13.82 3.04 -5.49
C PRO A 141 -13.55 3.88 -6.73
N ASN A 142 -14.62 4.44 -7.31
CA ASN A 142 -14.52 5.32 -8.47
C ASN A 142 -13.63 6.51 -8.10
N ARG A 143 -12.44 6.61 -8.70
CA ARG A 143 -11.44 7.65 -8.39
C ARG A 143 -11.99 9.08 -8.57
N LYS A 144 -13.09 9.27 -9.32
CA LYS A 144 -13.72 10.58 -9.54
C LYS A 144 -14.46 11.15 -8.30
N THR A 145 -14.77 10.34 -7.28
CA THR A 145 -15.55 10.77 -6.11
C THR A 145 -14.74 10.95 -4.83
N HIS A 146 -13.40 10.83 -4.92
CA HIS A 146 -12.49 11.18 -3.84
C HIS A 146 -11.53 12.26 -4.33
N PRO A 147 -11.56 13.49 -3.77
CA PRO A 147 -10.43 14.39 -3.95
C PRO A 147 -9.23 13.67 -3.34
N SER A 148 -8.37 13.14 -4.20
CA SER A 148 -7.04 12.70 -3.78
C SER A 148 -6.29 13.97 -3.41
N THR A 149 -6.39 14.38 -2.14
CA THR A 149 -5.49 15.36 -1.54
C THR A 149 -4.14 14.68 -1.38
N LEU A 150 -3.49 14.44 -2.51
CA LEU A 150 -2.09 14.05 -2.61
C LEU A 150 -1.54 14.62 -3.91
N THR A 151 -1.82 15.90 -4.08
CA THR A 151 -1.05 16.82 -4.91
C THR A 151 -0.45 17.82 -3.92
N GLN A 152 0.68 17.49 -3.30
CA GLN A 152 1.60 18.53 -2.89
C GLN A 152 2.48 18.83 -4.09
N GLN A 153 2.06 19.85 -4.83
CA GLN A 153 2.92 20.61 -5.73
C GLN A 153 4.05 21.18 -4.87
N HIS A 154 5.27 20.71 -5.10
CA HIS A 154 6.47 21.38 -4.61
C HIS A 154 6.76 22.52 -5.60
N THR A 155 6.11 23.67 -5.41
CA THR A 155 6.55 24.92 -6.05
C THR A 155 7.76 25.41 -5.27
N GLN A 156 8.93 25.19 -5.85
CA GLN A 156 10.20 25.64 -5.30
C GLN A 156 10.36 27.13 -5.61
N ALA A 157 10.29 27.99 -4.59
CA ALA A 157 10.73 29.38 -4.69
C ALA A 157 12.24 29.45 -4.43
N PRO A 158 13.02 30.26 -5.18
CA PRO A 158 14.47 30.35 -5.01
C PRO A 158 14.80 31.13 -3.73
N VAL A 159 15.60 30.52 -2.85
CA VAL A 159 16.21 31.21 -1.70
C VAL A 159 17.29 32.13 -2.24
N ARG A 160 17.08 33.43 -2.06
CA ARG A 160 18.04 34.50 -2.35
C ARG A 160 19.15 34.45 -1.30
N ILE A 161 20.36 34.06 -1.72
CA ILE A 161 21.57 34.20 -0.91
C ILE A 161 21.96 35.68 -0.93
N GLN A 162 22.06 36.30 0.25
CA GLN A 162 22.83 37.54 0.41
C GLN A 162 24.04 37.24 1.29
N ARG A 163 25.17 37.84 0.86
CA ARG A 163 26.50 37.76 1.44
C ARG A 163 26.60 38.54 2.74
#